data_AF-A0A7X8VHN0-F1
#
_entry.id   AF-A0A7X8VHN0-F1
#
_cell.length_a   1.000
_cell.length_b   1.000
_cell.length_c   1.000
_cell.angle_alpha   90.00
_cell.angle_beta   90.00
_cell.angle_gamma   90.00
#
_symmetry.space_group_name_H-M   'P 1'
#
loop_
_entity.id
_entity.type
_entity.pdbx_description
1 polymer ?
#
loop_
_entity_poly.entity_id
_entity_poly.type
_entity_poly.pdbx_seq_one_letter_code
_entity_poly.pdbx_strand_id
1 'polypeptide(L)'
;MISCTEFIPSYSLLFTWLENKVDYDEVVRYWEYLGRISTGKLEAAVKEKGLFGCWEYWKAALNEEAADFVMEIHINEDGTGYLASDMRYCPSMGRLLEYDHFEPHHDYCAHCDVIYPIVLDKYGIRSAPRTLDVQRAACAISLHMDEPPAPEVAAAGWQAALKELENAEAEAITAWVD
;
A
#
# COMPACT_ATOMS: atom_id res chain seq x y z
N MET A 1 13.87 -16.53 -13.27
CA MET A 1 13.01 -15.74 -12.36
C MET A 1 13.92 -15.33 -11.22
N ILE A 2 14.09 -14.03 -10.96
CA ILE A 2 14.86 -13.55 -9.81
C ILE A 2 14.01 -13.70 -8.55
N SER A 3 14.62 -13.91 -7.38
CA SER A 3 13.87 -13.98 -6.12
C SER A 3 13.37 -12.59 -5.69
N CYS A 4 12.39 -12.54 -4.78
CA CYS A 4 11.98 -11.27 -4.15
C CYS A 4 13.15 -10.59 -3.41
N THR A 5 14.08 -11.38 -2.86
CA THR A 5 15.27 -10.86 -2.16
C THR A 5 16.29 -10.23 -3.11
N GLU A 6 16.32 -10.67 -4.38
CA GLU A 6 17.15 -10.08 -5.44
C GLU A 6 16.41 -8.94 -6.17
N PHE A 7 15.08 -8.98 -6.19
CA PHE A 7 14.25 -7.96 -6.83
C PHE A 7 14.43 -6.58 -6.19
N ILE A 8 14.31 -6.47 -4.87
CA ILE A 8 14.42 -5.20 -4.13
C ILE A 8 15.71 -4.42 -4.43
N PRO A 9 16.93 -5.01 -4.27
CA PRO A 9 18.16 -4.29 -4.59
C PRO A 9 18.29 -4.01 -6.09
N SER A 10 17.87 -4.93 -6.97
CA SER A 10 17.89 -4.71 -8.42
C SER A 10 16.99 -3.54 -8.84
N TYR A 11 15.82 -3.43 -8.21
CA TYR A 11 14.84 -2.39 -8.45
C TYR A 11 15.37 -1.01 -8.00
N SER A 12 15.99 -0.95 -6.82
CA SER A 12 16.66 0.25 -6.33
C SER A 12 17.82 0.68 -7.25
N LEU A 13 18.69 -0.25 -7.65
CA LEU A 13 19.80 0.04 -8.56
C LEU A 13 19.35 0.45 -9.97
N LEU A 14 18.19 -0.05 -10.43
CA LEU A 14 17.59 0.38 -11.68
C LEU A 14 17.22 1.87 -11.65
N PHE A 15 16.67 2.38 -10.54
CA PHE A 15 16.37 3.81 -10.40
C PHE A 15 17.63 4.64 -10.50
N THR A 16 18.69 4.26 -9.77
CA THR A 16 20.00 4.90 -9.83
C THR A 16 20.56 4.88 -11.26
N TRP A 17 20.39 3.77 -11.97
CA TRP A 17 20.84 3.68 -13.36
C TRP A 17 20.03 4.61 -14.29
N LEU A 18 18.69 4.64 -14.17
CA LEU A 18 17.83 5.51 -14.98
C LEU A 18 18.19 6.98 -14.77
N GLU A 19 18.33 7.40 -13.52
CA GLU A 19 18.69 8.80 -13.18
C GLU A 19 20.07 9.19 -13.73
N ASN A 20 21.06 8.32 -13.58
CA ASN A 20 22.41 8.59 -14.08
C ASN A 20 22.51 8.57 -15.61
N LYS A 21 21.61 7.84 -16.29
CA LYS A 21 21.63 7.72 -17.76
C LYS A 21 20.78 8.77 -18.45
N VAL A 22 19.71 9.22 -17.80
CA VAL A 22 18.74 10.15 -18.37
C VAL A 22 18.58 11.32 -17.40
N ASP A 23 17.69 11.17 -16.41
CA ASP A 23 17.39 12.15 -15.36
C ASP A 23 16.42 11.52 -14.34
N TYR A 24 16.16 12.25 -13.25
CA TYR A 24 15.19 11.84 -12.24
C TYR A 24 13.76 11.72 -12.82
N ASP A 25 13.40 12.54 -13.82
CA ASP A 25 12.08 12.45 -14.47
C ASP A 25 11.87 11.08 -15.15
N GLU A 26 12.93 10.44 -15.66
CA GLU A 26 12.85 9.08 -16.19
C GLU A 26 12.53 8.04 -15.11
N VAL A 27 13.03 8.24 -13.89
CA VAL A 27 12.69 7.41 -12.74
C VAL A 27 11.19 7.52 -12.43
N VAL A 28 10.68 8.75 -12.40
CA VAL A 28 9.25 9.00 -12.18
C VAL A 28 8.39 8.41 -13.31
N ARG A 29 8.77 8.60 -14.59
CA ARG A 29 8.08 7.98 -15.73
C ARG A 29 8.03 6.46 -15.62
N TYR A 30 9.10 5.84 -15.12
CA TYR A 30 9.13 4.40 -14.86
C TYR A 30 8.18 4.00 -13.73
N TRP A 31 8.14 4.73 -12.62
CA TRP A 31 7.17 4.49 -11.54
C TRP A 31 5.72 4.63 -12.02
N GLU A 32 5.42 5.64 -12.84
CA GLU A 32 4.10 5.80 -13.42
C GLU A 32 3.72 4.64 -14.35
N TYR A 33 4.68 4.15 -15.14
CA TYR A 33 4.48 2.97 -15.98
C TYR A 33 4.11 1.75 -15.13
N LEU A 34 4.81 1.52 -14.02
CA LEU A 34 4.48 0.46 -13.08
C LEU A 34 3.09 0.64 -12.48
N GLY A 35 2.75 1.86 -12.04
CA GLY A 35 1.41 2.20 -11.56
C GLY A 35 0.29 1.82 -12.53
N ARG A 36 0.56 1.85 -13.84
CA ARG A 36 -0.41 1.43 -14.88
C ARG A 36 -0.45 -0.08 -15.13
N ILE A 37 0.64 -0.81 -14.91
CA ILE A 37 0.74 -2.23 -15.30
C ILE A 37 0.72 -3.22 -14.13
N SER A 38 1.03 -2.79 -12.91
CA SER A 38 1.22 -3.68 -11.74
C SER A 38 0.14 -3.55 -10.66
N THR A 39 -0.83 -2.65 -10.82
CA THR A 39 -1.85 -2.34 -9.81
C THR A 39 -3.19 -3.05 -10.02
N GLY A 40 -3.30 -3.97 -10.99
CA GLY A 40 -4.57 -4.59 -11.37
C GLY A 40 -5.32 -5.33 -10.24
N LYS A 41 -4.61 -5.93 -9.29
CA LYS A 41 -5.24 -6.55 -8.11
C LYS A 41 -5.86 -5.51 -7.16
N LEU A 42 -5.15 -4.41 -6.92
CA LEU A 42 -5.65 -3.28 -6.13
C LEU A 42 -6.86 -2.65 -6.83
N GLU A 43 -6.76 -2.42 -8.15
CA GLU A 43 -7.86 -1.88 -8.95
C GLU A 43 -9.12 -2.74 -8.84
N ALA A 44 -8.98 -4.06 -8.97
CA ALA A 44 -10.10 -5.00 -8.85
C ALA A 44 -10.76 -4.90 -7.46
N ALA A 45 -9.97 -4.88 -6.39
CA ALA A 45 -10.49 -4.78 -5.03
C ALA A 45 -11.22 -3.45 -4.78
N VAL A 46 -10.63 -2.32 -5.21
CA VAL A 46 -11.24 -0.99 -5.08
C VAL A 46 -12.52 -0.87 -5.89
N LYS A 47 -12.53 -1.42 -7.10
CA LYS A 47 -13.73 -1.42 -7.96
C LYS A 47 -14.88 -2.24 -7.35
N GLU A 48 -14.56 -3.28 -6.58
CA GLU A 48 -15.56 -4.14 -5.94
C GLU A 48 -16.08 -3.56 -4.62
N LYS A 49 -15.19 -3.00 -3.78
CA LYS A 49 -15.49 -2.68 -2.37
C LYS A 49 -15.05 -1.29 -1.92
N GLY A 50 -14.62 -0.43 -2.85
CA GLY A 50 -14.19 0.93 -2.57
C GLY A 50 -13.04 0.98 -1.57
N LEU A 51 -13.16 1.81 -0.56
CA LEU A 51 -12.15 1.97 0.49
C LEU A 51 -11.90 0.68 1.28
N PHE A 52 -12.90 -0.20 1.44
CA PHE A 52 -12.67 -1.49 2.10
C PHE A 52 -11.87 -2.46 1.21
N GLY A 53 -11.94 -2.31 -0.11
CA GLY A 53 -11.09 -3.05 -1.04
C GLY A 53 -9.61 -2.72 -0.85
N CYS A 54 -9.29 -1.46 -0.56
CA CYS A 54 -7.94 -1.05 -0.14
C CYS A 54 -7.48 -1.80 1.11
N TRP A 55 -8.34 -1.84 2.15
CA TRP A 55 -8.04 -2.55 3.39
C TRP A 55 -7.68 -4.02 3.15
N GLU A 56 -8.53 -4.75 2.42
CA GLU A 56 -8.29 -6.17 2.11
C GLU A 56 -7.00 -6.37 1.32
N TYR A 57 -6.75 -5.55 0.31
CA TYR A 57 -5.55 -5.64 -0.52
C TYR A 57 -4.28 -5.46 0.32
N TRP A 58 -4.20 -4.37 1.10
CA TRP A 58 -3.00 -4.10 1.91
C TRP A 58 -2.88 -5.04 3.10
N LYS A 59 -3.96 -5.41 3.78
CA LYS A 59 -3.92 -6.43 4.83
C LYS A 59 -3.31 -7.73 4.28
N ALA A 60 -3.74 -8.19 3.11
CA ALA A 60 -3.21 -9.41 2.51
C ALA A 60 -1.73 -9.25 2.11
N ALA A 61 -1.40 -8.22 1.33
CA ALA A 61 -0.05 -8.00 0.80
C ALA A 61 0.99 -7.80 1.92
N LEU A 62 0.66 -6.98 2.92
CA LEU A 62 1.60 -6.66 4.00
C LEU A 62 1.82 -7.86 4.94
N ASN A 63 0.81 -8.71 5.16
CA ASN A 63 1.00 -9.97 5.88
C ASN A 63 1.85 -10.97 5.08
N GLU A 64 1.64 -11.07 3.76
CA GLU A 64 2.45 -11.94 2.88
C GLU A 64 3.92 -11.50 2.85
N GLU A 65 4.18 -10.19 2.89
CA GLU A 65 5.52 -9.62 2.93
C GLU A 65 6.16 -9.63 4.34
N ALA A 66 5.46 -10.14 5.35
CA ALA A 66 5.87 -10.13 6.76
C ALA A 66 6.26 -8.71 7.25
N ALA A 67 5.50 -7.71 6.82
CA ALA A 67 5.68 -6.34 7.27
C ALA A 67 5.24 -6.16 8.73
N ASP A 68 5.89 -5.23 9.45
CA ASP A 68 5.43 -4.81 10.77
C ASP A 68 4.58 -3.54 10.62
N PHE A 69 3.27 -3.67 10.83
CA PHE A 69 2.33 -2.58 10.63
C PHE A 69 1.14 -2.61 11.60
N VAL A 70 0.49 -1.46 11.71
CA VAL A 70 -0.86 -1.31 12.25
C VAL A 70 -1.70 -0.65 11.17
N MET A 71 -2.89 -1.21 10.90
CA MET A 71 -3.85 -0.60 9.99
C MET A 71 -5.15 -0.30 10.75
N GLU A 72 -5.73 0.86 10.45
CA GLU A 72 -7.02 1.30 10.97
C GLU A 72 -7.92 1.70 9.82
N ILE A 73 -9.18 1.27 9.85
CA ILE A 73 -10.19 1.69 8.88
C ILE A 73 -11.41 2.22 9.60
N HIS A 74 -11.89 3.37 9.13
CA HIS A 74 -13.16 3.95 9.50
C HIS A 74 -13.96 4.14 8.23
N ILE A 75 -15.04 3.37 8.09
CA ILE A 75 -15.92 3.40 6.92
C ILE A 75 -17.37 3.60 7.37
N ASN A 76 -18.09 4.46 6.66
CA ASN A 76 -19.51 4.69 6.83
C ASN A 76 -20.32 3.74 5.94
N GLU A 77 -21.60 3.57 6.23
CA GLU A 77 -22.50 2.73 5.42
C GLU A 77 -22.62 3.19 3.96
N ASP A 78 -22.44 4.49 3.70
CA ASP A 78 -22.40 5.05 2.35
C ASP A 78 -21.05 4.85 1.62
N GLY A 79 -20.09 4.17 2.24
CA GLY A 79 -18.78 3.86 1.67
C GLY A 79 -17.71 4.93 1.87
N THR A 80 -18.07 6.11 2.39
CA THR A 80 -17.09 7.16 2.71
C THR A 80 -16.26 6.81 3.94
N GLY A 81 -15.11 7.47 4.11
CA GLY A 81 -14.29 7.30 5.31
C GLY A 81 -12.79 7.44 5.06
N TYR A 82 -11.99 6.83 5.93
CA TYR A 82 -10.54 6.79 5.79
C TYR A 82 -9.92 5.45 6.21
N LEU A 83 -8.78 5.18 5.60
CA LEU A 83 -7.86 4.09 5.93
C LEU A 83 -6.53 4.73 6.35
N ALA A 84 -5.93 4.24 7.42
CA ALA A 84 -4.58 4.59 7.83
C ALA A 84 -3.73 3.32 8.00
N SER A 85 -2.45 3.42 7.68
CA SER A 85 -1.46 2.38 7.93
C SER A 85 -0.21 3.02 8.52
N ASP A 86 0.16 2.57 9.72
CA ASP A 86 1.44 2.85 10.37
C ASP A 86 2.37 1.66 10.14
N MET A 87 3.29 1.80 9.19
CA MET A 87 4.30 0.82 8.85
C MET A 87 5.52 1.04 9.74
N ARG A 88 5.63 0.25 10.81
CA ARG A 88 6.75 0.30 11.76
C ARG A 88 8.03 -0.31 11.18
N TYR A 89 7.89 -1.25 10.23
CA TYR A 89 9.00 -1.80 9.46
C TYR A 89 8.55 -2.28 8.07
N CYS A 90 8.97 -1.55 7.04
CA CYS A 90 8.79 -1.88 5.63
C CYS A 90 9.84 -2.92 5.21
N PRO A 91 9.43 -4.14 4.79
CA PRO A 91 10.36 -5.20 4.39
C PRO A 91 11.31 -4.78 3.27
N SER A 92 10.82 -3.99 2.30
CA SER A 92 11.64 -3.51 1.18
C SER A 92 12.74 -2.56 1.61
N MET A 93 12.40 -1.51 2.38
CA MET A 93 13.41 -0.56 2.85
C MET A 93 14.33 -1.19 3.89
N GLY A 94 13.79 -1.99 4.80
CA GLY A 94 14.58 -2.74 5.79
C GLY A 94 15.64 -3.60 5.11
N ARG A 95 15.26 -4.30 4.05
CA ARG A 95 16.20 -5.09 3.25
C ARG A 95 17.29 -4.24 2.59
N LEU A 96 16.96 -3.05 2.10
CA LEU A 96 17.94 -2.13 1.50
C LEU A 96 18.96 -1.63 2.52
N LEU A 97 18.53 -1.35 3.75
CA LEU A 97 19.40 -0.89 4.84
C LEU A 97 20.36 -1.97 5.35
N GLU A 98 20.08 -3.26 5.09
CA GLU A 98 20.96 -4.37 5.47
C GLU A 98 22.20 -4.48 4.57
N TYR A 99 22.19 -3.87 3.38
CA TYR A 99 23.28 -3.98 2.42
C TYR A 99 24.38 -2.95 2.68
N ASP A 100 25.64 -3.41 2.67
CA ASP A 100 26.84 -2.61 2.95
C ASP A 100 27.71 -2.33 1.70
N HIS A 101 27.44 -3.02 0.60
CA HIS A 101 28.28 -3.02 -0.60
C HIS A 101 27.70 -2.20 -1.77
N PHE A 102 26.55 -1.55 -1.59
CA PHE A 102 26.01 -0.56 -2.51
C PHE A 102 25.13 0.43 -1.76
N GLU A 103 24.90 1.60 -2.37
CA GLU A 103 23.99 2.62 -1.84
C GLU A 103 22.60 2.48 -2.50
N PRO A 104 21.53 2.30 -1.72
CA PRO A 104 20.17 2.35 -2.25
C PRO A 104 19.87 3.69 -2.96
N HIS A 105 18.96 3.67 -3.95
CA HIS A 105 18.49 4.90 -4.55
C HIS A 105 17.92 5.84 -3.49
N HIS A 106 18.38 7.09 -3.50
CA HIS A 106 18.13 8.06 -2.44
C HIS A 106 16.64 8.39 -2.25
N ASP A 107 15.83 8.18 -3.28
CA ASP A 107 14.39 8.44 -3.27
C ASP A 107 13.57 7.16 -3.50
N TYR A 108 14.12 6.01 -3.09
CA TYR A 108 13.47 4.72 -3.26
C TYR A 108 12.02 4.74 -2.76
N CYS A 109 11.73 5.34 -1.60
CA CYS A 109 10.38 5.31 -1.02
C CYS A 109 9.33 6.11 -1.80
N ALA A 110 9.72 7.08 -2.63
CA ALA A 110 8.77 7.91 -3.38
C ALA A 110 8.00 7.13 -4.45
N HIS A 111 8.49 5.96 -4.87
CA HIS A 111 7.75 5.12 -5.82
C HIS A 111 6.34 4.78 -5.33
N CYS A 112 6.12 4.63 -4.01
CA CYS A 112 4.80 4.35 -3.45
C CYS A 112 3.82 5.51 -3.67
N ASP A 113 4.31 6.75 -3.60
CA ASP A 113 3.52 7.98 -3.81
C ASP A 113 3.16 8.22 -5.28
N VAL A 114 3.82 7.51 -6.20
CA VAL A 114 3.51 7.57 -7.62
C VAL A 114 2.66 6.39 -8.07
N ILE A 115 3.02 5.17 -7.65
CA ILE A 115 2.41 3.94 -8.16
C ILE A 115 0.94 3.81 -7.76
N TYR A 116 0.62 4.05 -6.48
CA TYR A 116 -0.74 3.79 -5.98
C TYR A 116 -1.74 4.88 -6.34
N PRO A 117 -1.45 6.19 -6.23
CA PRO A 117 -2.44 7.23 -6.54
C PRO A 117 -2.98 7.15 -7.97
N ILE A 118 -2.17 6.74 -8.95
CA ILE A 118 -2.59 6.57 -10.35
C ILE A 118 -3.84 5.71 -10.50
N VAL A 119 -4.01 4.66 -9.69
CA VAL A 119 -5.21 3.83 -9.70
C VAL A 119 -6.28 4.38 -8.77
N LEU A 120 -5.91 4.81 -7.56
CA LEU A 120 -6.85 5.22 -6.52
C LEU A 120 -7.65 6.48 -6.90
N ASP A 121 -6.99 7.45 -7.54
CA ASP A 121 -7.60 8.71 -7.93
C ASP A 121 -8.78 8.51 -8.90
N LYS A 122 -8.72 7.46 -9.74
CA LYS A 122 -9.82 7.10 -10.67
C LYS A 122 -11.11 6.73 -9.95
N TYR A 123 -11.01 6.30 -8.70
CA TYR A 123 -12.13 5.85 -7.86
C TYR A 123 -12.43 6.85 -6.73
N GLY A 124 -11.91 8.07 -6.81
CA GLY A 124 -12.17 9.13 -5.82
C GLY A 124 -11.47 8.90 -4.47
N ILE A 125 -10.46 8.03 -4.42
CA ILE A 125 -9.67 7.78 -3.21
C ILE A 125 -8.40 8.62 -3.29
N ARG A 126 -8.28 9.62 -2.42
CA ARG A 126 -7.08 10.46 -2.35
C ARG A 126 -6.13 9.96 -1.26
N SER A 127 -4.84 10.03 -1.54
CA SER A 127 -3.80 9.83 -0.52
C SER A 127 -3.47 11.14 0.20
N ALA A 128 -3.34 11.09 1.52
CA ALA A 128 -2.70 12.15 2.28
C ALA A 128 -1.17 12.08 2.12
N PRO A 129 -0.44 13.19 2.38
CA PRO A 129 1.02 13.17 2.42
C PRO A 129 1.53 12.10 3.40
N ARG A 130 2.55 11.35 2.96
CA ARG A 130 3.16 10.29 3.78
C ARG A 130 4.10 10.86 4.84
N THR A 131 4.17 10.14 5.95
CA THR A 131 5.25 10.29 6.93
C THR A 131 6.31 9.23 6.63
N LEU A 132 7.58 9.61 6.62
CA LEU A 132 8.70 8.72 6.30
C LEU A 132 9.80 8.81 7.36
N ASP A 133 10.28 7.66 7.81
CA ASP A 133 11.55 7.51 8.53
C ASP A 133 12.35 6.39 7.84
N VAL A 134 13.03 6.78 6.76
CA VAL A 134 13.78 5.87 5.89
C VAL A 134 14.85 5.10 6.68
N GLN A 135 15.52 5.75 7.63
CA GLN A 135 16.59 5.14 8.42
C GLN A 135 16.10 4.05 9.37
N ARG A 136 14.80 4.06 9.70
CA ARG A 136 14.15 3.02 10.49
C ARG A 136 13.30 2.08 9.65
N ALA A 137 13.37 2.20 8.32
CA ALA A 137 12.48 1.52 7.39
C ALA A 137 10.98 1.73 7.73
N ALA A 138 10.60 2.87 8.29
CA ALA A 138 9.23 3.13 8.72
C ALA A 138 8.54 4.15 7.81
N CYS A 139 7.23 4.01 7.63
CA CYS A 139 6.41 4.99 6.93
C CYS A 139 4.96 4.96 7.41
N ALA A 140 4.18 5.97 7.06
CA ALA A 140 2.74 5.96 7.27
C ALA A 140 2.01 6.48 6.03
N ILE A 141 0.87 5.89 5.73
CA ILE A 141 -0.04 6.33 4.68
C ILE A 141 -1.43 6.58 5.27
N SER A 142 -2.18 7.50 4.67
CA SER A 142 -3.62 7.59 4.89
C SER A 142 -4.33 7.84 3.57
N LEU A 143 -5.46 7.17 3.39
CA LEU A 143 -6.30 7.23 2.21
C LEU A 143 -7.69 7.68 2.63
N HIS A 144 -8.31 8.52 1.81
CA HIS A 144 -9.62 9.09 2.10
C HIS A 144 -10.55 8.92 0.92
N MET A 145 -11.79 8.50 1.22
CA MET A 145 -12.92 8.52 0.30
C MET A 145 -13.94 9.51 0.88
N ASP A 146 -13.89 10.75 0.41
CA ASP A 146 -14.72 11.83 0.95
C ASP A 146 -16.13 11.85 0.33
N GLU A 147 -16.26 11.34 -0.90
CA GLU A 147 -17.53 11.21 -1.61
C GLU A 147 -17.93 9.73 -1.72
N PRO A 148 -19.23 9.41 -1.58
CA PRO A 148 -19.70 8.03 -1.72
C PRO A 148 -19.33 7.45 -3.09
N PRO A 149 -18.85 6.19 -3.16
CA PRO A 149 -18.71 5.48 -4.43
C PRO A 149 -20.10 5.10 -4.96
N ALA A 150 -20.14 4.34 -6.06
CA ALA A 150 -21.41 3.79 -6.54
C ALA A 150 -22.12 2.98 -5.42
N PRO A 151 -23.47 3.08 -5.28
CA PRO A 151 -24.19 2.46 -4.16
C PRO A 151 -23.91 0.96 -3.98
N GLU A 152 -23.73 0.22 -5.07
CA GLU A 152 -23.38 -1.20 -5.04
C GLU A 152 -21.98 -1.46 -4.47
N VAL A 153 -21.02 -0.57 -4.72
CA VAL A 153 -19.66 -0.64 -4.20
C VAL A 153 -19.64 -0.26 -2.71
N ALA A 154 -20.39 0.78 -2.34
CA ALA A 154 -20.59 1.18 -0.95
C ALA A 154 -21.20 0.04 -0.13
N ALA A 155 -22.29 -0.55 -0.61
CA ALA A 155 -22.95 -1.66 0.05
C ALA A 155 -22.02 -2.88 0.16
N ALA A 156 -21.28 -3.23 -0.91
CA ALA A 156 -20.34 -4.34 -0.88
C ALA A 156 -19.21 -4.12 0.14
N GLY A 157 -18.62 -2.92 0.16
CA GLY A 157 -17.57 -2.55 1.11
C GLY A 157 -18.08 -2.57 2.56
N TRP A 158 -19.26 -2.01 2.80
CA TRP A 158 -19.89 -2.00 4.13
C TRP A 158 -20.19 -3.42 4.65
N GLN A 159 -20.79 -4.28 3.83
CA GLN A 159 -21.07 -5.66 4.23
C GLN A 159 -19.80 -6.46 4.49
N ALA A 160 -18.74 -6.23 3.72
CA ALA A 160 -17.44 -6.86 3.96
C ALA A 160 -16.81 -6.38 5.28
N ALA A 161 -16.93 -5.09 5.60
CA ALA A 161 -16.46 -4.52 6.87
C ALA A 161 -17.18 -5.12 8.08
N LEU A 162 -18.52 -5.24 8.02
CA LEU A 162 -19.30 -5.87 9.09
C LEU A 162 -18.86 -7.32 9.35
N LYS A 163 -18.66 -8.09 8.27
CA LYS A 163 -18.19 -9.47 8.37
C LYS A 163 -16.79 -9.58 8.97
N GLU A 164 -15.89 -8.67 8.63
CA GLU A 164 -14.55 -8.61 9.20
C GLU A 164 -14.59 -8.34 10.71
N LEU A 165 -15.46 -7.43 11.16
CA LEU A 165 -15.67 -7.16 12.59
C LEU A 165 -16.22 -8.38 13.32
N GLU A 166 -17.24 -9.05 12.77
CA GLU A 166 -17.79 -10.29 13.33
C GLU A 166 -16.72 -11.38 13.49
N ASN A 167 -15.84 -11.54 12.50
CA ASN A 167 -14.75 -12.51 12.57
C ASN A 167 -13.72 -12.12 13.65
N ALA A 168 -13.34 -10.85 13.73
CA ALA A 168 -12.39 -10.36 14.72
C ALA A 168 -12.92 -10.54 16.16
N GLU A 169 -14.22 -10.31 16.38
CA GLU A 169 -14.87 -10.56 17.66
C GLU A 169 -14.87 -12.06 18.02
N ALA A 170 -15.16 -12.94 17.05
CA ALA A 170 -15.13 -14.38 17.25
C ALA A 170 -13.72 -14.93 17.56
N GLU A 171 -12.69 -14.42 16.88
CA GLU A 171 -11.29 -14.75 17.15
C GLU A 171 -10.86 -14.27 18.53
N ALA A 172 -11.23 -13.03 18.90
CA ALA A 172 -10.99 -12.51 20.24
C ALA A 172 -11.62 -13.43 21.29
N ILE A 173 -12.92 -13.73 21.22
CA ILE A 173 -13.59 -14.63 22.17
C ILE A 173 -12.85 -15.97 22.31
N THR A 174 -12.40 -16.57 21.20
CA THR A 174 -11.67 -17.84 21.23
C THR A 174 -10.36 -17.72 22.02
N ALA A 175 -9.58 -16.66 21.80
CA ALA A 175 -8.31 -16.42 22.49
C ALA A 175 -8.45 -16.18 24.01
N TRP A 176 -9.63 -15.83 24.52
CA TRP A 176 -9.90 -15.70 25.96
C TRP A 176 -10.27 -17.03 26.65
N VAL A 177 -10.64 -18.04 25.87
CA VAL A 177 -11.13 -19.33 26.37
C VAL A 177 -10.02 -20.39 26.39
N ASP A 178 -8.93 -20.17 25.65
CA ASP A 178 -7.69 -20.97 25.65
C ASP A 178 -6.67 -20.51 26.71
#